data_AF-A0A936K3H8-F1
#
_entry.id   AF-A0A936K3H8-F1
#
_cell.length_a   1.000
_cell.length_b   1.000
_cell.length_c   1.000
_cell.angle_alpha   90.00
_cell.angle_beta   90.00
_cell.angle_gamma   90.00
#
_symmetry.space_group_name_H-M   'P 1'
#
loop_
_entity.id
_entity.type
_entity.pdbx_description
1 polymer ?
#
loop_
_entity_poly.entity_id
_entity_poly.type
_entity_poly.pdbx_seq_one_letter_code
_entity_poly.pdbx_strand_id
1 'polypeptide(L)'
;MDTIRSARTFLRSLLTPGPHRSWARPCAAALVSAGLIGAGTPAVAQPAPASAARAQALDERFDDAMQAYERNHWPQAFQAFQQLAEQGHVDAARLVMQMHRHGNRLYGQGFALGPLQVQRICQQSRLPNCPA
;
A
#
# COMPACT_ATOMS: atom_id res chain seq x y z
N MET A 1 -30.48 12.40 0.38
CA MET A 1 -31.17 12.30 -0.93
C MET A 1 -30.18 12.80 -1.98
N ASP A 2 -29.06 12.10 -2.18
CA ASP A 2 -28.89 10.88 -2.99
C ASP A 2 -28.49 11.21 -4.43
N THR A 3 -27.18 11.41 -4.65
CA THR A 3 -26.60 11.38 -6.01
C THR A 3 -25.14 10.92 -5.98
N ILE A 4 -24.83 9.85 -5.22
CA ILE A 4 -23.53 9.16 -5.27
C ILE A 4 -23.77 7.69 -5.63
N ARG A 5 -23.88 7.35 -6.92
CA ARG A 5 -23.61 6.00 -7.46
C ARG A 5 -23.69 5.94 -9.01
N SER A 6 -22.81 6.60 -9.76
CA SER A 6 -22.86 6.42 -11.23
C SER A 6 -21.59 6.76 -12.03
N ALA A 7 -20.42 6.32 -11.57
CA ALA A 7 -19.19 6.48 -12.38
C ALA A 7 -18.21 5.29 -12.36
N ARG A 8 -18.58 4.15 -11.75
CA ARG A 8 -17.68 2.98 -11.60
C ARG A 8 -17.88 1.85 -12.61
N THR A 9 -18.67 2.05 -13.66
CA THR A 9 -19.09 0.94 -14.56
C THR A 9 -18.49 0.98 -15.98
N PHE A 10 -17.78 2.02 -16.40
CA PHE A 10 -17.43 2.19 -17.83
C PHE A 10 -15.97 2.04 -18.26
N LEU A 11 -15.03 1.68 -17.39
CA LEU A 11 -13.62 1.47 -17.79
C LEU A 11 -13.14 0.03 -17.56
N ARG A 12 -13.99 -0.93 -17.97
CA ARG A 12 -13.68 -2.38 -18.07
C ARG A 12 -13.63 -2.82 -19.54
N SER A 13 -12.93 -2.09 -20.40
CA SER A 13 -12.81 -2.45 -21.84
C SER A 13 -11.56 -1.88 -22.51
N LEU A 14 -10.39 -2.10 -21.91
CA LEU A 14 -9.13 -2.09 -22.67
C LEU A 14 -8.36 -3.38 -22.38
N LEU A 15 -8.80 -4.42 -23.08
CA LEU A 15 -8.05 -5.63 -23.37
C LEU A 15 -6.73 -5.26 -24.05
N THR A 16 -5.61 -5.62 -23.44
CA THR A 16 -4.54 -6.32 -24.17
C THR A 16 -3.66 -7.12 -23.21
N PRO A 17 -3.93 -8.42 -22.99
CA PRO A 17 -2.92 -9.31 -22.42
C PRO A 17 -1.82 -9.53 -23.48
N GLY A 18 -0.66 -8.92 -23.26
CA GLY A 18 0.56 -9.18 -24.04
C GLY A 18 1.08 -10.61 -23.81
N PRO A 19 1.82 -11.17 -24.79
CA PRO A 19 2.14 -12.59 -24.84
C PRO A 19 3.09 -13.04 -23.73
N HIS A 20 2.60 -14.04 -23.01
CA HIS A 20 3.30 -15.12 -22.31
C HIS A 20 4.72 -15.35 -22.84
N ARG A 21 5.71 -14.93 -22.06
CA ARG A 21 7.11 -15.32 -22.21
C ARG A 21 7.25 -16.77 -21.72
N SER A 22 6.95 -17.70 -22.63
CA SER A 22 7.18 -19.13 -22.51
C SER A 22 8.68 -19.38 -22.36
N TRP A 23 9.15 -19.60 -21.13
CA TRP A 23 10.44 -20.22 -20.91
C TRP A 23 10.28 -21.73 -20.99
N ALA A 24 11.01 -22.28 -21.96
CA ALA A 24 10.94 -23.64 -22.41
C ALA A 24 11.31 -24.62 -21.29
N ARG A 25 10.54 -25.69 -21.25
CA ARG A 25 10.91 -26.96 -20.62
C ARG A 25 11.99 -27.60 -21.50
N PRO A 26 13.07 -28.13 -20.92
CA PRO A 26 13.67 -29.34 -21.45
C PRO A 26 13.17 -30.53 -20.62
N CYS A 27 12.50 -31.44 -21.31
CA CYS A 27 12.27 -32.81 -20.89
C CYS A 27 13.63 -33.51 -20.72
N ALA A 28 13.89 -34.09 -19.56
CA ALA A 28 14.78 -35.24 -19.46
C ALA A 28 14.24 -36.14 -18.35
N ALA A 29 13.59 -37.21 -18.79
CA ALA A 29 13.21 -38.33 -17.95
C ALA A 29 14.49 -39.07 -17.51
N ALA A 30 14.59 -39.40 -16.22
CA ALA A 30 15.39 -40.51 -15.75
C ALA A 30 14.69 -41.14 -14.55
N LEU A 31 14.27 -42.38 -14.77
CA LEU A 31 13.70 -43.32 -13.79
C LEU A 31 14.76 -43.74 -12.76
N VAL A 32 14.27 -44.38 -11.68
CA VAL A 32 14.85 -45.54 -10.96
C VAL A 32 15.09 -45.34 -9.44
N SER A 33 14.24 -46.04 -8.69
CA SER A 33 14.28 -46.61 -7.31
C SER A 33 14.11 -45.76 -6.04
N ALA A 34 13.02 -46.10 -5.34
CA ALA A 34 12.99 -46.72 -4.01
C ALA A 34 13.94 -46.17 -2.92
N GLY A 35 13.35 -45.61 -1.86
CA GLY A 35 13.96 -45.58 -0.54
C GLY A 35 13.57 -44.39 0.34
N LEU A 36 12.91 -44.72 1.45
CA LEU A 36 13.01 -44.09 2.78
C LEU A 36 12.26 -42.77 3.07
N ILE A 37 11.19 -42.94 3.85
CA ILE A 37 10.92 -42.29 5.16
C ILE A 37 11.17 -40.77 5.25
N GLY A 38 10.07 -40.02 5.33
CA GLY A 38 9.89 -38.96 6.34
C GLY A 38 10.49 -37.59 6.06
N ALA A 39 9.72 -36.71 5.43
CA ALA A 39 9.79 -35.28 5.72
C ALA A 39 8.47 -34.63 5.26
N GLY A 40 7.55 -34.42 6.21
CA GLY A 40 6.37 -33.61 5.98
C GLY A 40 6.81 -32.20 5.63
N THR A 41 6.58 -31.77 4.40
CA THR A 41 6.68 -30.35 4.03
C THR A 41 5.52 -29.64 4.73
N PRO A 42 5.76 -28.71 5.66
CA PRO A 42 4.68 -27.91 6.21
C PRO A 42 4.17 -27.04 5.06
N ALA A 43 2.98 -27.38 4.56
CA ALA A 43 2.20 -26.53 3.70
C ALA A 43 1.89 -25.25 4.50
N VAL A 44 2.70 -24.22 4.29
CA VAL A 44 2.45 -22.90 4.87
C VAL A 44 1.17 -22.37 4.23
N ALA A 45 0.06 -22.48 4.95
CA ALA A 45 -1.22 -21.92 4.55
C ALA A 45 -1.07 -20.39 4.43
N GLN A 46 -1.15 -19.87 3.21
CA GLN A 46 -1.12 -18.44 2.94
C GLN A 46 -2.44 -17.78 3.36
N PRO A 47 -2.43 -16.78 4.26
CA PRO A 47 -3.58 -15.92 4.49
C PRO A 47 -3.67 -14.87 3.37
N ALA A 48 -4.30 -15.21 2.24
CA ALA A 48 -4.21 -14.44 0.99
C ALA A 48 -5.30 -13.36 0.73
N PRO A 49 -6.58 -13.46 1.17
CA PRO A 49 -7.60 -12.51 0.70
C PRO A 49 -7.79 -11.26 1.59
N ALA A 50 -7.67 -11.38 2.91
CA ALA A 50 -7.99 -10.28 3.83
C ALA A 50 -6.94 -9.16 3.83
N SER A 51 -5.66 -9.50 3.62
CA SER A 51 -4.56 -8.52 3.56
C SER A 51 -4.60 -7.69 2.28
N ALA A 52 -4.88 -8.33 1.13
CA ALA A 52 -5.01 -7.65 -0.15
C ALA A 52 -6.21 -6.69 -0.17
N ALA A 53 -7.37 -7.13 0.33
CA ALA A 53 -8.56 -6.27 0.43
C ALA A 53 -8.33 -5.05 1.35
N ARG A 54 -7.59 -5.23 2.45
CA ARG A 54 -7.21 -4.13 3.33
C ARG A 54 -6.28 -3.14 2.63
N ALA A 55 -5.27 -3.62 1.89
CA ALA A 55 -4.36 -2.76 1.15
C ALA A 55 -5.14 -1.90 0.14
N GLN A 56 -6.01 -2.53 -0.65
CA GLN A 56 -6.88 -1.83 -1.60
C GLN A 56 -7.76 -0.77 -0.93
N ALA A 57 -8.36 -1.09 0.23
CA ALA A 57 -9.17 -0.12 0.96
C ALA A 57 -8.35 1.08 1.50
N LEU A 58 -7.07 0.89 1.80
CA LEU A 58 -6.17 1.98 2.18
C LEU A 58 -5.79 2.83 0.96
N ASP A 59 -5.55 2.19 -0.19
CA ASP A 59 -5.24 2.88 -1.46
C ASP A 59 -6.43 3.76 -1.91
N GLU A 60 -7.66 3.25 -1.86
CA GLU A 60 -8.86 4.04 -2.20
C GLU A 60 -9.01 5.28 -1.29
N ARG A 61 -8.77 5.12 0.02
CA ARG A 61 -8.80 6.25 0.97
C ARG A 61 -7.65 7.22 0.75
N PHE A 62 -6.51 6.73 0.26
CA PHE A 62 -5.39 7.58 -0.10
C PHE A 62 -5.73 8.45 -1.32
N ASP A 63 -6.39 7.89 -2.33
CA ASP A 63 -6.87 8.65 -3.49
C ASP A 63 -7.86 9.75 -3.08
N ASP A 64 -8.76 9.47 -2.13
CA ASP A 64 -9.66 10.48 -1.56
C ASP A 64 -8.91 11.59 -0.80
N ALA A 65 -7.85 11.23 -0.05
CA ALA A 65 -6.99 12.18 0.65
C ALA A 65 -6.20 13.07 -0.35
N MET A 66 -5.75 12.48 -1.46
CA MET A 66 -5.08 13.20 -2.54
C MET A 66 -6.00 14.25 -3.18
N GLN A 67 -7.29 13.97 -3.37
CA GLN A 67 -8.24 14.98 -3.86
C GLN A 67 -8.38 16.19 -2.90
N ALA A 68 -8.25 15.98 -1.59
CA ALA A 68 -8.22 17.10 -0.64
C ALA A 68 -6.90 17.89 -0.75
N TYR A 69 -5.79 17.17 -0.93
CA TYR A 69 -4.47 17.77 -1.12
C TYR A 69 -4.42 18.63 -2.39
N GLU A 70 -4.89 18.11 -3.53
CA GLU A 70 -4.91 18.80 -4.83
C GLU A 70 -5.79 20.06 -4.81
N ARG A 71 -6.85 20.08 -4.00
CA ARG A 71 -7.72 21.25 -3.80
C ARG A 71 -7.16 22.26 -2.79
N ASN A 72 -5.91 22.11 -2.35
CA ASN A 72 -5.26 22.94 -1.36
C ASN A 72 -5.93 22.89 0.03
N HIS A 73 -6.72 21.86 0.34
CA HIS A 73 -7.31 21.65 1.65
C HIS A 73 -6.31 20.96 2.58
N TRP A 74 -5.18 21.62 2.84
CA TRP A 74 -4.03 21.03 3.53
C TRP A 74 -4.34 20.43 4.90
N PRO A 75 -5.12 21.08 5.80
CA PRO A 75 -5.44 20.49 7.10
C PRO A 75 -6.23 19.19 6.99
N GLN A 76 -7.20 19.14 6.08
CA GLN A 76 -8.01 17.95 5.83
C GLN A 76 -7.15 16.82 5.24
N ALA A 77 -6.31 17.13 4.25
CA ALA A 77 -5.40 16.17 3.63
C ALA A 77 -4.41 15.61 4.67
N PHE A 78 -3.82 16.47 5.50
CA PHE A 78 -2.90 16.07 6.55
C PHE A 78 -3.53 15.08 7.53
N GLN A 79 -4.74 15.37 8.02
CA GLN A 79 -5.45 14.45 8.93
C GLN A 79 -5.72 13.08 8.27
N ALA A 80 -6.11 13.07 7.00
CA ALA A 80 -6.34 11.82 6.27
C ALA A 80 -5.03 11.03 6.07
N PHE A 81 -3.94 11.69 5.67
CA PHE A 81 -2.63 11.06 5.52
C PHE A 81 -2.10 10.53 6.85
N GLN A 82 -2.29 11.25 7.95
CA GLN A 82 -1.91 10.82 9.29
C GLN A 82 -2.62 9.50 9.66
N GLN A 83 -3.93 9.43 9.48
CA GLN A 83 -4.70 8.21 9.76
C GLN A 83 -4.26 7.03 8.89
N LEU A 84 -3.97 7.27 7.61
CA LEU A 84 -3.49 6.23 6.69
C LEU A 84 -2.08 5.76 7.03
N ALA A 85 -1.20 6.69 7.41
CA ALA A 85 0.16 6.39 7.84
C ALA A 85 0.17 5.51 9.10
N GLU A 86 -0.68 5.80 10.09
CA GLU A 86 -0.84 4.97 11.30
C GLU A 86 -1.41 3.57 11.00
N GLN A 87 -2.10 3.42 9.86
CA GLN A 87 -2.59 2.13 9.37
C GLN A 87 -1.56 1.38 8.52
N GLY A 88 -0.39 1.96 8.27
CA GLY A 88 0.74 1.37 7.55
C GLY A 88 0.85 1.73 6.07
N HIS A 89 0.04 2.68 5.55
CA HIS A 89 0.13 3.10 4.15
C HIS A 89 1.42 3.92 3.92
N VAL A 90 2.30 3.42 3.05
CA VAL A 90 3.67 3.96 2.91
C VAL A 90 3.69 5.36 2.29
N ASP A 91 2.92 5.62 1.23
CA ASP A 91 2.96 6.94 0.59
C ASP A 91 2.31 8.04 1.44
N ALA A 92 1.19 7.73 2.10
CA ALA A 92 0.62 8.60 3.14
C ALA A 92 1.64 8.94 4.25
N ALA A 93 2.42 7.96 4.71
CA ALA A 93 3.46 8.18 5.70
C ALA A 93 4.58 9.11 5.21
N ARG A 94 4.96 9.03 3.93
CA ARG A 94 5.92 9.96 3.34
C ARG A 94 5.36 11.38 3.30
N LEU A 95 4.12 11.54 2.83
CA LEU A 95 3.48 12.85 2.73
C LEU A 95 3.27 13.49 4.10
N VAL A 96 2.75 12.75 5.09
CA VAL A 96 2.53 13.31 6.44
C VAL A 96 3.86 13.75 7.09
N MET A 97 4.94 12.99 6.88
CA MET A 97 6.28 13.34 7.36
C MET A 97 6.86 14.56 6.63
N GLN A 98 6.64 14.68 5.32
CA GLN A 98 7.03 15.87 4.56
C GLN A 98 6.26 17.10 5.04
N MET A 99 4.95 16.99 5.22
CA MET A 99 4.09 18.07 5.72
C MET A 99 4.49 18.49 7.13
N HIS A 100 4.80 17.53 8.01
CA HIS A 100 5.29 17.82 9.36
C HIS A 100 6.62 18.60 9.34
N ARG A 101 7.59 18.16 8.53
CA ARG A 101 8.94 18.78 8.47
C ARG A 101 8.96 20.12 7.75
N HIS A 102 8.17 20.26 6.70
CA HIS A 102 8.24 21.39 5.77
C HIS A 102 6.96 22.22 5.72
N GLY A 103 6.04 21.99 6.66
CA GLY A 103 4.74 22.63 6.83
C GLY A 103 4.75 24.13 6.53
N ASN A 104 5.48 24.86 7.37
CA ASN A 104 5.55 26.32 7.32
C ASN A 104 6.06 26.85 5.98
N ARG A 105 6.99 26.14 5.33
CA ARG A 105 7.61 26.59 4.07
C ARG A 105 6.76 26.28 2.85
N LEU A 106 6.15 25.09 2.79
CA LEU A 106 5.41 24.63 1.61
C LEU A 106 3.92 25.01 1.64
N TYR A 107 3.33 25.08 2.84
CA TYR A 107 1.88 25.23 3.02
C TYR A 107 1.52 26.45 3.86
N GLY A 108 2.50 27.24 4.31
CA GLY A 108 2.29 28.43 5.15
C GLY A 108 1.82 28.13 6.58
N GLN A 109 1.78 26.86 7.00
CA GLN A 109 1.32 26.44 8.31
C GLN A 109 2.04 25.17 8.79
N GLY A 110 2.22 25.07 10.11
CA GLY A 110 2.84 23.91 10.74
C GLY A 110 1.83 22.78 10.94
N PHE A 111 2.29 21.54 10.75
CA PHE A 111 1.51 20.36 11.06
C PHE A 111 2.19 19.59 12.18
N ALA A 112 1.50 19.41 13.30
CA ALA A 112 2.06 18.75 14.47
C ALA A 112 1.93 17.23 14.37
N LEU A 113 3.03 16.52 14.57
CA LEU A 113 3.05 15.11 14.92
C LEU A 113 3.76 14.97 16.26
N GLY A 114 3.18 14.17 17.17
CA GLY A 114 3.84 13.85 18.44
C GLY A 114 5.08 12.97 18.21
N PRO A 115 6.11 13.04 19.07
CA PRO A 115 7.34 12.26 18.89
C PRO A 115 7.09 10.75 18.80
N LEU A 116 6.20 10.20 19.63
CA LEU A 116 5.79 8.80 19.56
C LEU A 116 5.07 8.45 18.26
N GLN A 117 4.31 9.39 17.70
CA GLN A 117 3.57 9.18 16.46
C GLN A 117 4.52 9.15 15.26
N VAL A 118 5.52 10.06 15.24
CA VAL A 118 6.61 10.04 14.26
C VAL A 118 7.36 8.71 14.29
N GLN A 119 7.74 8.25 15.48
CA GLN A 119 8.44 6.97 15.65
C GLN A 119 7.60 5.80 15.12
N ARG A 120 6.32 5.75 15.48
CA ARG A 120 5.39 4.69 15.04
C ARG A 120 5.23 4.67 13.53
N ILE A 121 4.91 5.81 12.92
CA ILE A 121 4.73 5.93 11.46
C ILE A 121 6.01 5.49 10.75
N CYS A 122 7.18 5.91 11.24
CA CYS A 122 8.43 5.56 10.61
C CYS A 122 8.75 4.05 10.68
N GLN A 123 8.51 3.42 11.84
CA GLN A 123 8.68 1.98 12.03
C GLN A 123 7.70 1.16 11.18
N GLN A 124 6.42 1.54 11.18
CA GLN A 124 5.35 0.83 10.45
C GLN A 124 5.56 0.89 8.94
N SER A 125 5.89 2.08 8.41
CA SER A 125 6.06 2.31 6.98
C SER A 125 7.48 2.02 6.48
N ARG A 126 8.38 1.57 7.36
CA ARG A 126 9.80 1.24 7.08
C ARG A 126 10.50 2.35 6.29
N LEU A 127 10.29 3.59 6.67
CA LEU A 127 10.88 4.72 5.96
C LEU A 127 12.40 4.77 6.23
N PRO A 128 13.24 4.96 5.20
CA PRO A 128 14.65 5.20 5.41
C PRO A 128 14.83 6.56 6.10
N ASN A 129 15.64 6.60 7.16
CA ASN A 129 15.96 7.79 7.98
C ASN A 129 14.83 8.27 8.91
N CYS A 130 14.49 7.44 9.91
CA CYS A 130 13.70 7.88 11.05
C CYS A 130 14.49 8.89 11.91
N PRO A 131 13.88 10.00 12.35
CA PRO A 131 14.49 10.82 13.38
C PRO A 131 14.58 9.98 14.66
N ALA A 132 15.78 9.91 15.24
CA ALA A 132 16.03 9.26 16.53
C ALA A 132 15.49 10.10 17.69
#